data_AF-A0A9D4H852-F1
#
_entry.id   AF-A0A9D4H852-F1
#
_cell.length_a   1.000
_cell.length_b   1.000
_cell.length_c   1.000
_cell.angle_alpha   90.00
_cell.angle_beta   90.00
_cell.angle_gamma   90.00
#
_symmetry.space_group_name_H-M   'P 1'
#
loop_
_entity.id
_entity.type
_entity.pdbx_description
1 polymer ?
#
loop_
_entity_poly.entity_id
_entity_poly.type
_entity_poly.pdbx_seq_one_letter_code
_entity_poly.pdbx_strand_id
1 'polypeptide(L)' 'MLDLSAAFDTINHKTLLARLEPHFGITEKPLAWMEAYLSDCFQTVCIDVELSKPVHMTYS' A
#
# COMPACT_ATOMS: atom_id res chain seq x y z
N MET A 1 -10.84 -9.43 9.96
CA MET A 1 -10.16 -8.91 8.75
C MET A 1 -8.96 -8.12 9.23
N LEU A 2 -7.76 -8.41 8.72
CA LEU A 2 -6.60 -7.55 8.95
C LEU A 2 -6.81 -6.29 8.13
N ASP A 3 -7.14 -5.18 8.79
CA ASP A 3 -7.17 -3.88 8.13
C ASP A 3 -5.73 -3.36 8.03
N LEU A 4 -5.09 -3.68 6.91
CA LEU A 4 -3.72 -3.28 6.61
C LEU A 4 -3.65 -1.88 5.98
N SER A 5 -4.79 -1.32 5.56
CA SER A 5 -4.91 -0.02 4.90
C SER A 5 -4.29 1.09 5.75
N ALA A 6 -4.68 1.17 7.03
CA ALA A 6 -4.19 2.18 7.97
C ALA A 6 -2.69 2.04 8.29
N ALA A 7 -2.16 0.81 8.30
CA ALA A 7 -0.75 0.55 8.56
C ALA A 7 0.13 0.96 7.37
N PHE A 8 -0.38 0.83 6.15
CA PHE A 8 0.36 1.20 4.93
C PHE A 8 0.32 2.71 4.62
N ASP A 9 -0.66 3.46 5.14
CA ASP A 9 -0.69 4.92 5.02
C ASP A 9 0.39 5.63 5.86
N THR A 10 0.92 4.97 6.88
CA THR A 10 1.91 5.55 7.81
C THR A 10 3.34 5.01 7.62
N ILE A 11 3.50 3.86 6.98
CA ILE A 11 4.81 3.25 6.75
C ILE A 11 5.42 3.78 5.45
N ASN A 12 6.70 4.11 5.44
CA ASN A 12 7.42 4.43 4.20
C ASN A 12 7.55 3.17 3.33
N HIS A 13 6.94 3.19 2.14
CA HIS A 13 6.83 2.02 1.26
C HIS A 13 8.18 1.47 0.79
N LYS A 14 9.14 2.36 0.50
CA LYS A 14 10.51 1.96 0.12
C LYS A 14 11.18 1.19 1.26
N THR A 15 10.99 1.66 2.50
CA THR A 15 11.54 1.01 3.69
C THR A 15 10.89 -0.34 3.95
N LEU A 16 9.58 -0.46 3.71
CA LEU A 16 8.87 -1.74 3.82
C LEU A 16 9.40 -2.74 2.79
N LEU A 17 9.37 -2.40 1.50
CA LEU A 17 9.81 -3.27 0.40
C LEU A 17 11.26 -3.73 0.59
N ALA A 18 12.17 -2.83 0.99
CA ALA A 18 13.57 -3.16 1.25
C ALA A 18 13.79 -4.14 2.41
N ARG A 19 12.79 -4.34 3.29
CA ARG A 19 12.87 -5.27 4.43
C ARG A 19 12.24 -6.63 4.14
N LEU A 20 11.24 -6.69 3.25
CA LEU A 20 10.46 -7.91 2.98
C LEU A 20 11.33 -9.10 2.57
N GLU A 21 12.28 -8.87 1.66
CA GLU A 21 13.19 -9.92 1.20
C GLU A 21 14.24 -10.29 2.28
N PRO A 22 15.10 -9.38 2.76
CA PRO A 22 16.20 -9.76 3.65
C PRO A 22 15.75 -10.19 5.07
N HIS A 23 14.62 -9.70 5.58
CA HIS A 23 14.20 -9.97 6.96
C HIS A 23 13.10 -11.03 7.06
N PHE A 24 12.29 -11.19 6.01
CA PHE A 24 11.15 -12.10 6.01
C PHE A 24 11.23 -13.17 4.92
N GLY A 25 12.25 -13.14 4.06
CA GLY A 25 12.43 -14.11 2.98
C GLY A 25 11.35 -14.06 1.90
N ILE A 26 10.62 -12.94 1.81
CA ILE A 26 9.57 -12.76 0.81
C ILE A 26 10.22 -12.35 -0.50
N THR A 27 10.18 -13.24 -1.49
CA THR A 27 10.83 -13.07 -2.80
C THR A 27 9.84 -13.27 -3.94
N GLU A 28 10.26 -12.93 -5.17
CA GLU A 28 9.54 -13.24 -6.41
C GLU A 28 8.09 -12.70 -6.44
N LYS A 29 7.11 -13.58 -6.69
CA LYS A 29 5.70 -13.23 -6.91
C LYS A 29 5.07 -12.46 -5.74
N PRO A 30 5.19 -12.90 -4.48
CA PRO A 30 4.74 -12.13 -3.34
C PRO A 30 5.31 -10.70 -3.27
N LEU A 31 6.62 -10.54 -3.53
CA LEU A 31 7.27 -9.24 -3.47
C LEU A 31 6.78 -8.32 -4.60
N ALA A 32 6.72 -8.83 -5.83
CA ALA A 32 6.20 -8.09 -6.98
C ALA A 32 4.73 -7.70 -6.80
N TRP A 33 3.91 -8.57 -6.18
CA TRP A 33 2.53 -8.26 -5.87
C TRP A 33 2.41 -7.13 -4.85
N MET A 34 3.22 -7.16 -3.80
CA MET A 34 3.25 -6.09 -2.79
C MET A 34 3.75 -4.76 -3.38
N GLU A 35 4.76 -4.79 -4.23
CA GLU A 35 5.25 -3.60 -4.94
C GLU A 35 4.17 -2.99 -5.84
N ALA A 36 3.48 -3.81 -6.65
CA ALA A 36 2.38 -3.35 -7.48
C ALA A 36 1.21 -2.80 -6.65
N TYR A 37 0.86 -3.48 -5.56
CA TYR A 37 -0.21 -3.06 -4.65
C TYR A 37 0.07 -1.69 -4.00
N LEU A 38 1.32 -1.43 -3.62
CA LEU A 38 1.71 -0.18 -2.97
C LEU A 38 1.94 0.96 -3.98
N SER A 39 2.33 0.65 -5.21
CA SER A 39 2.63 1.65 -6.25
C SER A 39 1.37 2.24 -6.91
N ASP A 40 0.27 1.49 -6.99
CA ASP A 40 -0.98 1.89 -7.63
C ASP A 40 -2.14 2.02 -6.62
N CYS A 41 -1.84 2.51 -5.41
CA CYS A 41 -2.86 2.73 -4.40
C CYS A 41 -3.68 3.99 -4.71
N PHE A 42 -5.00 3.85 -4.80
CA PHE A 42 -5.93 4.96 -4.96
C PHE A 42 -6.78 5.14 -3.70
N GLN A 43 -6.89 6.37 -3.22
CA GLN A 43 -7.75 6.73 -2.11
C GLN A 43 -9.05 7.35 -2.59
N THR A 44 -10.15 7.06 -1.91
CA THR A 44 -11.44 7.72 -2.07
C THR A 44 -12.07 7.90 -0.70
N VAL A 45 -12.72 9.04 -0.45
CA VAL A 45 -13.47 9.28 0.78
C VAL A 45 -14.97 9.23 0.52
N CYS A 46 -15.72 8.65 1.45
CA CYS A 46 -17.18 8.66 1.43
C CYS A 46 -17.70 9.58 2.53
N ILE A 47 -18.52 10.56 2.18
CA ILE A 47 -19.23 11.42 3.14
C ILE A 47 -20.72 11.27 2.86
N ASP A 48 -21.47 10.81 3.86
CA ASP A 48 -22.86 10.37 3.77
C ASP A 48 -23.07 9.25 2.72
N VAL A 49 -23.22 9.63 1.46
CA VAL A 49 -23.42 8.72 0.30
C VAL A 49 -22.63 9.16 -0.94
N GLU A 50 -21.86 10.24 -0.85
CA GLU A 50 -21.04 10.73 -1.95
C GLU A 50 -19.59 10.28 -1.81
N LEU A 51 -19.06 9.72 -2.90
CA LEU A 51 -17.66 9.34 -3.01
C LEU A 51 -16.86 10.45 -3.71
N SER A 52 -15.66 10.73 -3.21
CA SER A 52 -14.71 11.57 -3.92
C SER A 52 -14.24 10.92 -5.22
N LYS A 53 -13.57 11.71 -6.07
CA LYS A 53 -12.79 11.11 -7.15
C LYS A 53 -11.64 10.29 -6.54
N PRO A 54 -11.25 9.16 -7.17
CA PRO A 54 -10.04 8.45 -6.78
C PRO A 54 -8.82 9.36 -6.92
N VAL A 55 -8.00 9.42 -5.87
CA VAL A 55 -6.73 10.14 -5.86
C VAL A 55 -5.61 9.11 -5.80
N HIS A 56 -4.66 9.17 -6.74
CA HIS A 56 -3.48 8.34 -6.69
C HIS A 56 -2.58 8.80 -5.53
N MET A 57 -2.22 7.86 -4.66
CA MET A 57 -1.38 8.15 -3.51
C MET A 57 0.08 8.13 -3.94
N THR A 58 0.67 9.31 -4.18
CA THR A 58 2.11 9.44 -4.40
C THR A 58 2.83 9.49 -3.05
N TYR A 59 3.33 8.36 -2.59
CA TYR A 59 4.14 8.29 -1.37
C TYR A 59 5.56 8.85 -1.65
N SER A 60 6.03 9.77 -0.80
CA SER A 60 7.37 10.39 -0.91
C SER A 60 8.47 9.50 -0.31
#